data_AF-G9X055-F1
#
_entry.id   AF-G9X055-F1
#
_cell.length_a   1.000
_cell.length_b   1.000
_cell.length_c   1.000
_cell.angle_alpha   90.00
_cell.angle_beta   90.00
_cell.angle_gamma   90.00
#
_symmetry.space_group_name_H-M   'P 1'
#
loop_
_entity.id
_entity.type
_entity.pdbx_description
1 polymer ?
#
loop_
_entity_poly.entity_id
_entity_poly.type
_entity_poly.pdbx_seq_one_letter_code
_entity_poly.pdbx_strand_id
1 'polypeptide(L)'
;MSADNETVELKSHNSNFILNIFTDDYKKAIDNIKQKFEKDSLLKDINVINSINAEYLGITDIQMIKDFLKKELNIDYKEKRLLKKYKRTEKRNFEGKNS
;
A
#
# COMPACT_ATOMS: atom_id res chain seq x y z
N MET A 1 18.04 -0.15 23.64
CA MET A 1 16.70 -0.76 23.42
C MET A 1 16.48 -0.73 21.92
N SER A 2 16.52 -1.91 21.27
CA SER A 2 16.45 -2.02 19.81
C SER A 2 15.09 -1.55 19.33
N ALA A 3 15.03 -0.37 18.73
CA ALA A 3 13.96 -0.07 17.80
C ALA A 3 14.15 -1.08 16.67
N ASP A 4 13.33 -2.13 16.65
CA ASP A 4 13.21 -2.98 15.49
C ASP A 4 12.99 -2.04 14.30
N ASN A 5 13.99 -1.96 13.43
CA ASN A 5 13.94 -1.16 12.21
C ASN A 5 12.92 -1.81 11.29
N GLU A 6 11.63 -1.69 11.60
CA GLU A 6 10.53 -2.15 10.76
C GLU A 6 10.61 -1.35 9.46
N THR A 7 11.27 -1.95 8.47
CA THR A 7 11.42 -1.37 7.13
C THR A 7 10.17 -1.58 6.28
N VAL A 8 9.20 -2.35 6.78
CA VAL A 8 7.97 -2.71 6.08
C VAL A 8 6.78 -2.62 7.02
N GLU A 9 5.77 -1.88 6.60
CA GLU A 9 4.51 -1.74 7.32
C GLU A 9 3.34 -2.12 6.41
N LEU A 10 2.36 -2.83 6.94
CA LEU A 10 1.12 -3.12 6.24
C LEU A 10 -0.03 -2.39 6.91
N LYS A 11 -0.70 -1.52 6.16
CA LYS A 11 -1.88 -0.76 6.62
C LYS A 11 -3.14 -1.24 5.89
N SER A 12 -4.24 -1.34 6.62
CA SER A 12 -5.57 -1.52 6.02
C SER A 12 -6.35 -0.20 6.08
N HIS A 13 -6.99 0.17 4.97
CA HIS A 13 -7.84 1.37 4.89
C HIS A 13 -8.98 1.14 3.91
N ASN A 14 -10.24 1.29 4.37
CA ASN A 14 -11.45 1.08 3.56
C ASN A 14 -11.42 -0.24 2.75
N SER A 15 -11.07 -1.34 3.43
CA SER A 15 -10.94 -2.67 2.81
C SER A 15 -9.87 -2.77 1.71
N ASN A 16 -8.90 -1.85 1.70
CA ASN A 16 -7.71 -1.92 0.86
C ASN A 16 -6.47 -2.13 1.72
N PHE A 17 -5.53 -2.91 1.22
CA PHE A 17 -4.25 -3.14 1.87
C PHE A 17 -3.13 -2.36 1.18
N ILE A 18 -2.35 -1.64 1.98
CA ILE A 18 -1.27 -0.75 1.55
C ILE A 18 0.02 -1.23 2.21
N LEU A 19 1.00 -1.58 1.38
CA LEU A 19 2.32 -2.00 1.82
C LEU A 19 3.28 -0.80 1.74
N ASN A 20 3.74 -0.30 2.89
CA ASN A 20 4.75 0.76 2.95
C ASN A 20 6.13 0.13 3.17
N ILE A 21 7.13 0.60 2.41
CA ILE A 21 8.50 0.12 2.44
C ILE A 21 9.42 1.34 2.64
N PHE A 22 10.15 1.35 3.75
CA PHE A 22 10.98 2.46 4.22
C PHE A 22 12.48 2.17 4.11
N THR A 23 12.87 1.37 3.13
CA THR A 23 14.27 0.97 2.87
C THR A 23 14.58 1.09 1.38
N ASP A 24 15.82 1.44 1.07
CA ASP A 24 16.40 1.41 -0.28
C ASP A 24 16.98 0.03 -0.64
N ASP A 25 17.21 -0.83 0.35
CA ASP A 25 17.61 -2.23 0.14
C ASP A 25 16.41 -3.14 -0.16
N TYR A 26 16.27 -3.55 -1.42
CA TYR A 26 15.28 -4.53 -1.87
C TYR A 26 15.31 -5.86 -1.09
N LYS A 27 16.49 -6.42 -0.81
CA LYS A 27 16.59 -7.73 -0.13
C LYS A 27 16.05 -7.61 1.28
N LYS A 28 16.43 -6.53 1.96
CA LYS A 28 15.90 -6.22 3.29
C LYS A 28 14.38 -6.05 3.27
N ALA A 29 13.83 -5.40 2.25
CA ALA A 29 12.38 -5.27 2.09
C ALA A 29 11.69 -6.65 1.97
N ILE A 30 12.19 -7.55 1.12
CA ILE A 30 11.65 -8.90 0.94
C ILE A 30 11.69 -9.71 2.23
N ASP A 31 12.83 -9.71 2.92
CA ASP A 31 12.98 -10.45 4.18
C ASP A 31 12.00 -9.94 5.24
N ASN A 32 11.80 -8.62 5.33
CA ASN A 32 10.86 -8.03 6.27
C ASN A 32 9.40 -8.33 5.88
N ILE A 33 9.05 -8.28 4.59
CA ILE A 33 7.72 -8.71 4.11
C ILE A 33 7.47 -10.15 4.55
N LYS A 34 8.39 -11.06 4.24
CA LYS A 34 8.27 -12.48 4.59
C LYS A 34 8.05 -12.68 6.08
N GLN A 35 8.90 -12.08 6.91
CA GLN A 35 8.77 -12.17 8.36
C GLN A 35 7.43 -11.64 8.86
N LYS A 36 6.91 -10.55 8.28
CA LYS A 36 5.64 -9.96 8.70
C LYS A 36 4.45 -10.89 8.43
N PHE A 37 4.40 -11.50 7.25
CA PHE A 37 3.36 -12.47 6.89
C PHE A 37 3.48 -13.81 7.61
N GLU A 38 4.70 -14.23 8.00
CA GLU A 38 4.91 -15.43 8.80
C GLU A 38 4.52 -15.25 10.27
N LYS A 39 4.87 -14.10 10.87
CA LYS A 39 4.66 -13.81 12.30
C LYS A 39 3.23 -13.41 12.63
N ASP A 40 2.57 -12.66 11.75
CA ASP A 40 1.25 -12.12 12.01
C ASP A 40 0.16 -13.01 11.41
N SER A 41 -0.50 -13.79 12.28
CA SER A 41 -1.56 -14.72 11.89
C SER A 41 -2.74 -14.03 11.22
N LEU A 42 -2.98 -12.74 11.53
CA LEU A 42 -4.06 -11.96 10.93
C LEU A 42 -3.80 -11.61 9.46
N LEU A 43 -2.53 -11.66 9.03
CA LEU A 43 -2.15 -11.35 7.65
C LEU A 43 -2.23 -12.58 6.73
N LYS A 44 -2.40 -13.78 7.29
CA LYS A 44 -2.47 -15.04 6.53
C LYS A 44 -3.66 -15.09 5.57
N ASP A 45 -4.74 -14.38 5.88
CA ASP A 45 -5.95 -14.35 5.06
C ASP A 45 -5.90 -13.26 3.96
N ILE A 46 -4.84 -12.45 3.94
CA ILE A 46 -4.68 -11.41 2.93
C ILE A 46 -4.19 -12.05 1.64
N ASN A 47 -5.00 -11.95 0.60
CA ASN A 47 -4.68 -12.45 -0.74
C ASN A 47 -4.49 -11.32 -1.78
N VAL A 48 -4.66 -10.06 -1.37
CA VAL A 48 -4.55 -8.90 -2.27
C VAL A 48 -3.88 -7.73 -1.57
N ILE A 49 -2.90 -7.12 -2.25
CA ILE A 49 -2.37 -5.79 -1.94
C ILE A 49 -2.84 -4.81 -3.01
N ASN A 50 -3.27 -3.62 -2.59
CA ASN A 50 -3.83 -2.61 -3.48
C ASN A 50 -2.87 -1.47 -3.79
N SER A 51 -1.86 -1.26 -2.95
CA SER A 51 -0.89 -0.19 -3.12
C SER A 51 0.43 -0.58 -2.46
N ILE A 52 1.54 -0.19 -3.10
CA ILE A 52 2.88 -0.32 -2.56
C ILE A 52 3.50 1.08 -2.57
N ASN A 53 3.83 1.59 -1.39
CA ASN A 53 4.55 2.85 -1.22
C ASN A 53 6.00 2.52 -0.91
N ALA A 54 6.89 2.77 -1.86
CA ALA A 54 8.32 2.49 -1.71
C ALA A 54 9.13 3.64 -2.31
N GLU A 55 9.24 4.74 -1.57
CA GLU A 55 9.85 5.99 -2.04
C GLU A 55 11.34 5.83 -2.40
N TYR A 56 12.04 4.91 -1.74
CA TYR A 56 13.48 4.71 -1.88
C TYR A 56 13.87 3.58 -2.85
N LEU A 57 12.89 2.90 -3.44
CA LEU A 57 13.13 1.77 -4.34
C LEU A 57 12.86 2.14 -5.80
N GLY A 58 13.64 1.53 -6.71
CA GLY A 58 13.44 1.69 -8.13
C GLY A 58 12.21 0.92 -8.62
N ILE A 59 11.77 1.26 -9.84
CA ILE A 59 10.65 0.55 -10.51
C ILE A 59 10.94 -0.95 -10.63
N THR A 60 12.19 -1.32 -10.91
CA THR A 60 12.64 -2.71 -11.00
C THR A 60 12.46 -3.45 -9.68
N ASP A 61 12.88 -2.85 -8.56
CA ASP A 61 12.75 -3.45 -7.23
C ASP A 61 11.28 -3.62 -6.85
N ILE A 62 10.45 -2.61 -7.12
CA ILE A 62 9.01 -2.67 -6.91
C ILE A 62 8.38 -3.80 -7.73
N GLN A 63 8.83 -4.03 -8.96
CA GLN A 63 8.35 -5.13 -9.78
C GLN A 63 8.76 -6.49 -9.18
N MET A 64 10.00 -6.62 -8.71
CA MET A 64 10.44 -7.84 -8.03
C MET A 64 9.66 -8.11 -6.74
N ILE A 65 9.29 -7.07 -5.99
CA ILE A 65 8.42 -7.20 -4.81
C ILE A 65 7.03 -7.73 -5.21
N LYS A 66 6.43 -7.20 -6.27
CA LYS A 66 5.13 -7.69 -6.77
C LYS A 66 5.21 -9.16 -7.17
N ASP A 67 6.27 -9.54 -7.88
CA ASP A 67 6.52 -10.92 -8.28
C ASP A 67 6.69 -11.83 -7.05
N PHE A 68 7.44 -11.39 -6.05
CA PHE A 68 7.63 -12.12 -4.79
C PHE A 68 6.30 -12.33 -4.06
N LEU A 69 5.50 -11.27 -3.88
CA LEU A 69 4.18 -11.34 -3.25
C LEU A 69 3.31 -12.42 -3.93
N LYS A 70 3.34 -12.46 -5.27
CA LYS A 70 2.55 -13.45 -6.01
C LYS A 70 3.11 -14.86 -5.92
N LYS A 71 4.41 -15.05 -6.12
CA LYS A 71 5.05 -16.37 -6.23
C LYS A 71 5.17 -17.06 -4.87
N GLU A 72 5.60 -16.32 -3.87
CA GLU A 72 5.97 -16.89 -2.56
C GLU A 72 4.81 -16.82 -1.56
N LEU A 73 3.99 -15.77 -1.63
CA LEU A 73 2.91 -15.55 -0.65
C LEU A 73 1.50 -15.74 -1.24
N ASN A 74 1.39 -16.00 -2.54
CA ASN A 74 0.11 -16.07 -3.27
C ASN A 74 -0.78 -14.82 -3.08
N ILE A 75 -0.15 -13.66 -3.01
CA ILE A 75 -0.81 -12.36 -2.85
C ILE A 75 -0.83 -11.64 -4.20
N ASP A 76 -2.01 -11.33 -4.70
CA ASP A 76 -2.18 -10.55 -5.93
C ASP A 76 -1.90 -9.05 -5.66
N TYR A 77 -1.24 -8.38 -6.60
CA TYR A 77 -1.23 -6.92 -6.65
C TYR A 77 -2.34 -6.42 -7.57
N LYS A 78 -3.36 -5.75 -7.00
CA LYS A 78 -4.47 -5.16 -7.75
C LYS A 78 -4.60 -3.69 -7.38
N GLU A 79 -3.98 -2.84 -8.20
CA GLU A 79 -4.05 -1.39 -8.04
C GLU A 79 -5.51 -0.95 -8.13
N LYS A 80 -6.13 -0.71 -6.98
CA LYS A 80 -7.42 -0.04 -6.93
C LYS A 80 -7.11 1.44 -7.03
N ARG A 81 -7.56 2.06 -8.12
CA ARG A 81 -7.68 3.52 -8.16
C ARG A 81 -8.47 3.92 -6.92
N LEU A 82 -7.82 4.54 -5.95
CA LEU A 82 -8.50 5.22 -4.85
C LEU A 82 -9.41 6.22 -5.56
N LEU A 83 -10.70 5.92 -5.65
CA LEU A 83 -11.70 6.86 -6.11
C LEU A 83 -11.58 8.04 -5.16
N LYS A 84 -10.81 9.05 -5.56
CA LYS A 84 -10.87 10.37 -4.94
C LYS A 84 -12.34 10.73 -5.02
N LYS A 85 -13.05 10.65 -3.89
CA LYS A 85 -14.33 11.33 -3.72
C LYS A 85 -14.01 12.79 -3.95
N TYR A 86 -14.10 13.24 -5.19
CA TYR A 86 -14.20 14.66 -5.49
C TYR A 86 -15.42 15.13 -4.70
N LYS A 87 -15.17 15.79 -3.55
CA LYS A 87 -16.16 16.69 -2.98
C LYS A 87 -16.41 17.72 -4.08
N ARG A 88 -17.47 17.51 -4.87
CA ARG A 88 -18.11 18.60 -5.59
C ARG A 88 -18.58 19.55 -4.51
N THR A 89 -17.75 20.51 -4.15
CA THR A 89 -18.23 21.74 -3.53
C THR A 89 -19.02 22.43 -4.64
N GLU A 90 -20.31 22.14 -4.74
CA GLU A 90 -21.22 22.95 -5.53
C GLU A 90 -21.12 24.37 -4.99
N LYS A 91 -20.47 25.25 -5.76
CA LYS A 91 -20.60 26.69 -5.58
C LYS A 91 -22.07 27.05 -5.81
N ARG A 92 -22.89 27.02 -4.76
CA ARG A 92 -24.11 27.83 -4.72
C ARG A 92 -23.68 29.26 -4.45
N ASN A 93 -23.51 30.06 -5.49
CA ASN A 93 -23.58 31.51 -5.36
C ASN A 93 -24.65 32.02 -6.33
N PHE A 94 -25.86 32.10 -5.77
CA PHE A 94 -26.91 33.09 -6.00
C PHE A 94 -27.12 33.64 -7.42
N GLU A 95 -28.26 33.24 -8.00
CA GLU A 95 -29.05 34.08 -8.90
C GLU A 95 -29.29 35.45 -8.23
N GLY A 96 -28.59 36.47 -8.69
CA GLY A 96 -29.04 37.86 -8.58
C GLY A 96 -29.89 38.19 -9.80
N LYS A 97 -31.16 37.79 -9.78
CA LYS A 97 -32.19 38.34 -10.67
C LYS A 97 -32.74 39.61 -10.06
N ASN A 98 -32.86 40.64 -10.91
CA ASN A 98 -33.81 41.77 -10.87
C ASN A 98 -33.61 42.77 -9.69
N SER A 99 -33.68 44.08 -9.84
CA SER A 99 -34.26 44.96 -10.86
C SER A 99 -33.47 46.28 -10.91
#